data_AF-A0A956LND7-F1
#
_entry.id   AF-A0A956LND7-F1
#
_cell.length_a   1.000
_cell.length_b   1.000
_cell.length_c   1.000
_cell.angle_alpha   90.00
_cell.angle_beta   90.00
_cell.angle_gamma   90.00
#
_symmetry.space_group_name_H-M   'P 1'
#
loop_
_entity.id
_entity.type
_entity.pdbx_description
1 polymer ?
#
loop_
_entity_poly.entity_id
_entity_poly.type
_entity_poly.pdbx_seq_one_letter_code
_entity_poly.pdbx_strand_id
1 'polypeptide(L)'
;MTTDGGGYAYLKVMGADSKAPAAEMYCEQYGMHLFIPRSPAHKDVSYAIATDANIGPDGNQTYMRILGVYPKFNGATCSQQGMNSDNNNCGWQARDAVDGGTFWVHNVNNITEPNGDNNVIQSMYYNWNVDASIQWHNDVTAGYSSTRWMCDFADKYAP
;
A
#
# COMPACT_ATOMS: atom_id res chain seq x y z
N MET A 1 4.79 -8.75 -22.02
CA MET A 1 4.51 -7.32 -22.19
C MET A 1 3.24 -7.02 -21.42
N THR A 2 3.34 -6.59 -20.17
CA THR A 2 2.20 -6.04 -19.42
C THR A 2 2.41 -4.55 -19.42
N THR A 3 1.98 -3.92 -20.52
CA THR A 3 1.83 -2.48 -20.57
C THR A 3 0.69 -2.12 -19.62
N ASP A 4 1.02 -1.64 -18.44
CA ASP A 4 0.03 -1.02 -17.55
C ASP A 4 -0.35 0.37 -18.09
N GLY A 5 -0.69 0.46 -19.38
CA GLY A 5 -0.87 1.70 -20.15
C GLY A 5 -2.08 2.56 -19.75
N GLY A 6 -2.47 2.54 -18.48
CA GLY A 6 -3.40 3.47 -17.86
C GLY A 6 -2.65 4.64 -17.23
N GLY A 7 -3.28 5.82 -17.23
CA GLY A 7 -2.76 6.97 -16.48
C GLY A 7 -3.15 6.83 -15.02
N TYR A 8 -2.19 6.53 -14.15
CA TYR A 8 -2.42 6.49 -12.71
C TYR A 8 -2.65 7.89 -12.14
N ALA A 9 -3.71 8.06 -11.37
CA ALA A 9 -4.00 9.30 -10.67
C ALA A 9 -3.65 9.16 -9.18
N TYR A 10 -2.74 10.04 -8.72
CA TYR A 10 -2.29 10.08 -7.34
C TYR A 10 -2.63 11.42 -6.69
N LEU A 11 -2.96 11.38 -5.40
CA LEU A 11 -2.97 12.54 -4.53
C LEU A 11 -1.95 12.32 -3.39
N LYS A 12 -0.90 13.13 -3.36
CA LYS A 12 0.08 13.13 -2.27
C LYS A 12 -0.40 14.05 -1.15
N VAL A 13 -0.50 13.49 0.05
CA VAL A 13 -1.00 14.19 1.22
C VAL A 13 0.09 14.29 2.27
N MET A 14 0.46 15.52 2.64
CA MET A 14 1.27 15.81 3.82
C MET A 14 0.35 16.43 4.88
N GLY A 15 0.23 15.78 6.04
CA GLY A 15 -0.73 16.16 7.07
C GLY A 15 -0.33 15.76 8.47
N ALA A 16 -1.31 15.78 9.38
CA ALA A 16 -1.14 15.30 10.74
C ALA A 16 -0.81 13.80 10.75
N ASP A 17 -0.09 13.35 11.77
CA ASP A 17 0.26 11.95 11.92
C ASP A 17 -1.01 11.09 12.02
N SER A 18 -1.26 10.29 10.97
CA SER A 18 -2.54 9.63 10.73
C SER A 18 -2.34 8.14 10.53
N LYS A 19 -3.20 7.34 11.17
CA LYS A 19 -3.29 5.89 10.92
C LYS A 19 -4.15 5.62 9.69
N ALA A 20 -4.08 4.39 9.21
CA ALA A 20 -4.76 3.97 7.99
C ALA A 20 -6.26 4.36 7.95
N PRO A 21 -7.09 4.15 9.00
CA PRO A 21 -8.50 4.56 8.96
C PRO A 21 -8.71 6.07 8.72
N ALA A 22 -7.89 6.92 9.33
CA ALA A 22 -8.03 8.37 9.18
C ALA A 22 -7.51 8.85 7.81
N ALA A 23 -6.44 8.23 7.31
CA ALA A 23 -5.92 8.51 5.98
C ALA A 23 -6.90 8.05 4.88
N GLU A 24 -7.56 6.90 5.08
CA GLU A 24 -8.63 6.42 4.21
C GLU A 24 -9.81 7.39 4.17
N MET A 25 -10.31 7.83 5.34
CA MET A 25 -11.36 8.85 5.41
C MET A 25 -10.97 10.16 4.72
N TYR A 26 -9.68 10.51 4.68
CA TYR A 26 -9.20 11.65 3.91
C TYR A 26 -9.30 11.37 2.41
N CYS A 27 -8.81 10.23 1.95
CA CYS A 27 -8.87 9.83 0.54
C CYS A 27 -10.32 9.74 0.04
N GLU A 28 -11.24 9.23 0.85
CA GLU A 28 -12.66 9.06 0.53
C GLU A 28 -13.35 10.41 0.22
N GLN A 29 -12.87 11.54 0.75
CA GLN A 29 -13.38 12.87 0.43
C GLN A 29 -13.19 13.24 -1.06
N TYR A 30 -12.23 12.60 -1.71
CA TYR A 30 -11.93 12.76 -3.13
C TYR A 30 -12.44 11.58 -3.97
N GLY A 31 -13.19 10.65 -3.38
CA GLY A 31 -13.60 9.40 -4.03
C GLY A 31 -12.43 8.44 -4.28
N MET A 32 -11.32 8.63 -3.57
CA MET A 32 -10.11 7.79 -3.60
C MET A 32 -10.05 6.89 -2.35
N HIS A 33 -9.06 6.01 -2.29
CA HIS A 33 -8.65 5.30 -1.07
C HIS A 33 -7.13 5.41 -0.89
N LEU A 34 -6.61 4.91 0.21
CA LEU A 34 -5.16 4.78 0.42
C LEU A 34 -4.54 3.98 -0.74
N PHE A 35 -3.39 4.44 -1.20
CA PHE A 35 -2.68 3.87 -2.33
C PHE A 35 -2.52 2.34 -2.24
N ILE A 36 -2.87 1.65 -3.33
CA ILE A 36 -2.71 0.20 -3.46
C ILE A 36 -1.82 -0.09 -4.67
N PRO A 37 -0.59 -0.57 -4.48
CA PRO A 37 0.22 -1.02 -5.60
C PRO A 37 -0.45 -2.25 -6.22
N ARG A 38 -0.74 -2.22 -7.52
CA ARG A 38 -1.52 -3.26 -8.23
C ARG A 38 -0.66 -4.29 -8.94
N SER A 39 0.54 -3.87 -9.32
CA SER A 39 1.51 -4.64 -10.08
C SER A 39 2.93 -4.19 -9.68
N PRO A 40 3.98 -4.93 -10.08
CA PRO A 40 5.36 -4.47 -9.93
C PRO A 40 5.59 -3.09 -10.55
N ALA A 41 5.09 -2.88 -11.78
CA ALA A 41 5.26 -1.62 -12.50
C ALA A 41 4.49 -0.47 -11.85
N HIS A 42 3.25 -0.71 -11.38
CA HIS A 42 2.48 0.29 -10.64
C HIS A 42 3.22 0.71 -9.36
N LYS A 43 3.78 -0.25 -8.63
CA LYS A 43 4.59 0.02 -7.44
C LYS A 43 5.84 0.86 -7.77
N ASP A 44 6.58 0.51 -8.82
CA ASP A 44 7.80 1.25 -9.21
C ASP A 44 7.48 2.70 -9.65
N VAL A 45 6.43 2.89 -10.45
CA VAL A 45 5.97 4.24 -10.85
C VAL A 45 5.50 5.03 -9.64
N SER A 46 4.73 4.41 -8.74
CA SER A 46 4.25 5.08 -7.52
C SER A 46 5.40 5.49 -6.60
N TYR A 47 6.47 4.70 -6.54
CA TYR A 47 7.67 5.06 -5.80
C TYR A 47 8.37 6.29 -6.41
N ALA A 48 8.47 6.36 -7.73
CA ALA A 48 8.97 7.56 -8.41
C ALA A 48 8.11 8.79 -8.08
N ILE A 49 6.78 8.67 -8.11
CA ILE A 49 5.86 9.76 -7.72
C ILE A 49 6.01 10.16 -6.24
N ALA A 50 6.09 9.18 -5.34
CA ALA A 50 6.31 9.40 -3.91
C ALA A 50 7.58 10.22 -3.66
N THR A 51 8.66 9.89 -4.36
CA THR A 51 9.99 10.49 -4.17
C THR A 51 10.25 11.74 -5.02
N ASP A 52 9.41 12.03 -6.01
CA ASP A 52 9.51 13.27 -6.80
C ASP A 52 9.05 14.48 -6.00
N ALA A 53 9.96 15.44 -5.80
CA ALA A 53 9.69 16.70 -5.10
C ALA A 53 8.90 17.71 -5.94
N ASN A 54 8.76 17.49 -7.25
CA ASN A 54 8.00 18.35 -8.15
C ASN A 54 6.52 17.95 -8.23
N ILE A 55 6.12 16.83 -7.61
CA ILE A 55 4.74 16.32 -7.61
C ILE A 55 4.24 16.33 -6.16
N GLY A 56 3.20 17.13 -5.89
CA GLY A 56 2.66 17.28 -4.54
C GLY A 56 3.54 18.17 -3.64
N PRO A 57 3.43 18.05 -2.30
CA PRO A 57 4.05 19.01 -1.39
C PRO A 57 5.54 18.77 -1.11
N ASP A 58 6.05 17.54 -1.23
CA ASP A 58 7.48 17.19 -1.16
C ASP A 58 7.77 15.80 -1.74
N GLY A 59 9.05 15.43 -1.93
CA GLY A 59 9.47 14.11 -2.38
C GLY A 59 9.98 13.25 -1.23
N ASN A 60 9.29 12.17 -0.89
CA ASN A 60 9.64 11.32 0.26
C ASN A 60 9.07 9.90 0.17
N GLN A 61 9.87 8.85 0.40
CA GLN A 61 9.38 7.46 0.40
C GLN A 61 8.28 7.18 1.46
N THR A 62 8.16 8.02 2.48
CA THR A 62 7.14 7.90 3.54
C THR A 62 5.71 7.99 3.00
N TYR A 63 5.51 8.55 1.80
CA TYR A 63 4.22 8.46 1.09
C TYR A 63 3.72 7.03 0.86
N MET A 64 4.63 6.05 0.83
CA MET A 64 4.32 4.63 0.71
C MET A 64 4.44 3.87 2.04
N ARG A 65 4.48 4.57 3.19
CA ARG A 65 4.64 3.95 4.52
C ARG A 65 3.42 3.17 4.99
N ILE A 66 2.24 3.62 4.62
CA ILE A 66 0.96 2.96 4.86
C ILE A 66 0.27 2.80 3.50
N LEU A 67 -0.40 1.66 3.30
CA LEU A 67 -1.04 1.31 2.02
C LEU A 67 -2.49 0.91 2.27
N GLY A 68 -3.30 0.89 1.22
CA GLY A 68 -4.64 0.32 1.24
C GLY A 68 -4.63 -1.22 1.24
N VAL A 69 -3.73 -1.84 2.01
CA VAL A 69 -3.56 -3.30 2.10
C VAL A 69 -3.74 -3.74 3.54
N TYR A 70 -4.73 -4.60 3.77
CA TYR A 70 -5.28 -4.93 5.08
C TYR A 70 -5.30 -6.44 5.34
N PRO A 71 -5.30 -6.88 6.60
CA PRO A 71 -5.45 -8.29 6.91
C PRO A 71 -6.89 -8.74 6.64
N LYS A 72 -7.07 -9.94 6.10
CA LYS A 72 -8.40 -10.55 5.85
C LYS A 72 -9.14 -10.89 7.14
N PHE A 73 -8.39 -11.17 8.21
CA PHE A 73 -8.87 -11.52 9.54
C PHE A 73 -7.79 -11.18 10.58
N ASN A 74 -8.16 -10.98 11.84
CA ASN A 74 -7.18 -10.78 12.92
C ASN A 74 -6.30 -12.03 13.05
N GLY A 75 -4.98 -11.86 13.10
CA GLY A 75 -4.05 -12.99 13.08
C GLY A 75 -3.58 -13.40 11.69
N ALA A 76 -3.96 -12.67 10.64
CA ALA A 76 -3.56 -12.99 9.28
C ALA A 76 -2.05 -12.82 9.08
N THR A 77 -1.39 -13.84 8.54
CA THR A 77 0.07 -13.82 8.34
C THR A 77 0.43 -13.71 6.86
N CYS A 78 1.64 -13.26 6.61
CA CYS A 78 2.30 -13.33 5.31
C CYS A 78 3.84 -13.43 5.47
N SER A 79 4.27 -14.04 6.59
CA SER A 79 5.66 -14.24 6.98
C SER A 79 6.42 -15.13 5.99
N GLN A 80 7.61 -14.68 5.58
CA GLN A 80 8.57 -15.40 4.73
C GLN A 80 8.02 -15.84 3.37
N GLN A 81 7.15 -15.02 2.78
CA GLN A 81 6.55 -15.28 1.48
C GLN A 81 6.22 -13.99 0.73
N GLY A 82 5.96 -14.10 -0.58
CA GLY A 82 5.59 -12.95 -1.39
C GLY A 82 4.29 -12.31 -0.91
N MET A 83 4.30 -10.99 -0.71
CA MET A 83 3.14 -10.23 -0.31
C MET A 83 2.45 -9.63 -1.53
N ASN A 84 1.56 -10.40 -2.14
CA ASN A 84 0.78 -10.03 -3.32
C ASN A 84 -0.46 -10.92 -3.46
N SER A 85 -1.40 -10.53 -4.32
CA SER A 85 -2.66 -11.26 -4.54
C SER A 85 -2.51 -12.61 -5.23
N ASP A 86 -1.40 -12.86 -5.93
CA ASP A 86 -1.14 -14.17 -6.55
C ASP A 86 -0.72 -15.21 -5.51
N ASN A 87 -0.33 -14.79 -4.29
CA ASN A 87 -0.02 -15.67 -3.19
C ASN A 87 -1.24 -15.99 -2.32
N ASN A 88 -1.86 -17.14 -2.57
CA ASN A 88 -3.02 -17.62 -1.81
C ASN A 88 -2.73 -17.90 -0.31
N ASN A 89 -1.46 -18.06 0.07
CA ASN A 89 -1.06 -18.26 1.46
C ASN A 89 -0.84 -16.94 2.22
N CYS A 90 -0.95 -15.80 1.53
CA CYS A 90 -0.89 -14.48 2.14
C CYS A 90 -2.30 -14.08 2.63
N GLY A 91 -2.45 -13.95 3.95
CA GLY A 91 -3.72 -13.58 4.60
C GLY A 91 -4.15 -12.12 4.42
N TRP A 92 -3.60 -11.40 3.44
CA TRP A 92 -3.78 -9.97 3.24
C TRP A 92 -4.56 -9.69 1.95
N GLN A 93 -5.21 -8.53 1.90
CA GLN A 93 -6.09 -8.12 0.81
C GLN A 93 -6.01 -6.63 0.53
N ALA A 94 -6.34 -6.23 -0.69
CA ALA A 94 -6.57 -4.85 -1.05
C ALA A 94 -7.83 -4.30 -0.34
N ARG A 95 -7.88 -3.00 -0.02
CA ARG A 95 -9.06 -2.35 0.59
C ARG A 95 -10.32 -2.55 -0.23
N ASP A 96 -10.18 -2.54 -1.55
CA ASP A 96 -11.23 -2.70 -2.55
C ASP A 96 -11.40 -4.17 -3.00
N ALA A 97 -10.98 -5.15 -2.20
CA ALA A 97 -11.09 -6.56 -2.54
C ALA A 97 -12.55 -7.02 -2.81
N VAL A 98 -13.55 -6.34 -2.25
CA VAL A 98 -14.97 -6.59 -2.55
C VAL A 98 -15.28 -6.38 -4.03
N ASP A 99 -14.54 -5.48 -4.69
CA ASP A 99 -14.65 -5.17 -6.12
C ASP A 99 -13.63 -5.94 -6.99
N GLY A 100 -13.04 -7.01 -6.44
CA GLY A 100 -12.03 -7.82 -7.12
C GLY A 100 -10.61 -7.24 -7.06
N GLY A 101 -10.36 -6.30 -6.16
CA GLY A 101 -9.09 -5.59 -6.03
C GLY A 101 -7.87 -6.49 -5.84
N THR A 102 -6.87 -6.32 -6.72
CA THR A 102 -5.55 -6.95 -6.62
C THR A 102 -4.57 -6.05 -5.88
N PHE A 103 -3.51 -6.61 -5.30
CA PHE A 103 -2.39 -5.85 -4.75
C PHE A 103 -1.07 -6.58 -4.98
N TRP A 104 0.02 -5.81 -5.02
CA TRP A 104 1.37 -6.31 -5.21
C TRP A 104 2.39 -5.46 -4.44
N VAL A 105 3.00 -6.02 -3.39
CA VAL A 105 4.06 -5.34 -2.62
C VAL A 105 5.45 -5.88 -2.98
N HIS A 106 5.63 -7.21 -2.91
CA HIS A 106 6.90 -7.88 -3.25
C HIS A 106 6.75 -9.40 -3.44
N ASN A 107 7.86 -10.04 -3.85
CA ASN A 107 8.08 -11.50 -3.87
C ASN A 107 9.18 -11.98 -2.90
N VAL A 108 9.76 -11.08 -2.11
CA VAL A 108 10.75 -11.39 -1.08
C VAL A 108 10.21 -12.42 -0.08
N ASN A 109 11.00 -13.41 0.30
CA ASN A 109 10.61 -14.55 1.14
C ASN A 109 11.44 -14.68 2.43
N ASN A 110 12.23 -13.67 2.80
CA ASN A 110 13.08 -13.67 3.98
C ASN A 110 12.69 -12.62 5.04
N ILE A 111 11.56 -11.93 4.86
CA ILE A 111 10.98 -11.02 5.86
C ILE A 111 10.06 -11.84 6.76
N THR A 112 10.22 -11.79 8.07
CA THR A 112 9.43 -12.60 9.02
C THR A 112 8.05 -12.01 9.33
N GLU A 113 7.69 -10.93 8.66
CA GLU A 113 6.43 -10.23 8.80
C GLU A 113 5.54 -10.40 7.55
N PRO A 114 4.25 -10.02 7.61
CA PRO A 114 3.46 -9.91 8.82
C PRO A 114 3.35 -11.25 9.56
N ASN A 115 3.54 -11.19 10.87
CA ASN A 115 3.59 -12.37 11.74
C ASN A 115 2.25 -12.68 12.42
N GLY A 116 1.24 -11.82 12.27
CA GLY A 116 -0.12 -12.05 12.76
C GLY A 116 -0.53 -11.18 13.95
N ASP A 117 0.28 -10.21 14.38
CA ASP A 117 -0.06 -9.31 15.48
C ASP A 117 -0.95 -8.12 15.02
N ASN A 118 -1.81 -8.32 14.03
CA ASN A 118 -2.61 -7.29 13.38
C ASN A 118 -4.06 -7.14 13.85
N ASN A 119 -4.70 -6.09 13.35
CA ASN A 119 -6.14 -5.85 13.40
C ASN A 119 -6.66 -5.53 11.99
N VAL A 120 -7.80 -6.10 11.59
CA VAL A 120 -8.44 -5.93 10.26
C VAL A 120 -8.65 -4.48 9.81
N ILE A 121 -8.71 -3.51 10.71
CA ILE A 121 -8.87 -2.09 10.35
C ILE A 121 -7.54 -1.33 10.18
N GLN A 122 -6.39 -1.98 10.39
CA GLN A 122 -5.09 -1.33 10.38
C GLN A 122 -4.24 -1.78 9.20
N SER A 123 -3.51 -0.82 8.59
CA SER A 123 -2.42 -1.11 7.65
C SER A 123 -1.14 -1.44 8.42
N MET A 124 -0.17 -1.99 7.70
CA MET A 124 1.21 -2.16 8.12
C MET A 124 2.05 -0.92 7.93
N TYR A 125 3.23 -0.97 8.54
CA TYR A 125 4.39 -0.17 8.17
C TYR A 125 5.09 -0.82 6.98
N TYR A 126 5.40 -0.04 5.95
CA TYR A 126 6.25 -0.44 4.84
C TYR A 126 7.47 0.48 4.76
N ASN A 127 8.64 -0.12 4.60
CA ASN A 127 9.89 0.58 4.40
C ASN A 127 10.54 0.13 3.09
N TRP A 128 11.00 1.08 2.32
CA TRP A 128 11.42 0.89 0.94
C TRP A 128 12.88 1.29 0.78
N ASN A 129 13.59 0.55 -0.07
CA ASN A 129 14.90 0.94 -0.56
C ASN A 129 14.76 1.99 -1.67
N VAL A 130 15.87 2.65 -2.00
CA VAL A 130 15.93 3.69 -3.04
C VAL A 130 15.56 3.20 -4.45
N ASP A 131 15.59 1.89 -4.68
CA ASP A 131 15.24 1.22 -5.94
C ASP A 131 13.79 0.71 -5.95
N ALA A 132 12.94 1.19 -5.04
CA ALA A 132 11.56 0.76 -4.84
C ALA A 132 11.39 -0.71 -4.39
N SER A 133 12.47 -1.44 -4.09
CA SER A 133 12.35 -2.76 -3.45
C SER A 133 11.96 -2.61 -1.99
N ILE A 134 11.22 -3.58 -1.45
CA ILE A 134 10.87 -3.58 -0.03
C ILE A 134 12.14 -3.85 0.81
N GLN A 135 12.38 -3.02 1.83
CA GLN A 135 13.43 -3.24 2.83
C GLN A 135 12.88 -4.07 4.00
N TRP A 136 11.73 -3.66 4.52
CA TRP A 136 11.07 -4.27 5.67
C TRP A 136 9.60 -3.86 5.70
N HIS A 137 8.76 -4.66 6.33
CA HIS A 137 7.41 -4.26 6.72
C HIS A 137 7.06 -4.92 8.06
N ASN A 138 6.07 -4.37 8.77
CA ASN A 138 5.59 -4.95 10.01
C ASN A 138 4.10 -4.67 10.21
N ASP A 139 3.36 -5.64 10.70
CA ASP A 139 2.06 -5.43 11.34
C ASP A 139 2.21 -5.14 12.84
N VAL A 140 1.20 -4.47 13.39
CA VAL A 140 0.97 -4.36 14.84
C VAL A 140 -0.51 -4.08 15.08
N THR A 141 -1.03 -4.46 16.24
CA THR A 141 -2.47 -4.37 16.53
C THR A 141 -2.93 -2.92 16.57
N ALA A 142 -2.05 -2.02 17.02
CA ALA A 142 -2.30 -0.58 17.05
C ALA A 142 -2.30 0.06 15.65
N GLY A 143 -1.78 -0.62 14.62
CA GLY A 143 -1.44 -0.04 13.33
C GLY A 143 -0.30 0.98 13.41
N TYR A 144 0.18 1.37 12.23
CA TYR A 144 1.17 2.41 12.07
C TYR A 144 0.55 3.72 11.60
N SER A 145 1.16 4.83 12.00
CA SER A 145 0.83 6.17 11.54
C SER A 145 1.86 6.69 10.55
N SER A 146 1.44 7.69 9.77
CA SER A 146 2.29 8.46 8.88
C SER A 146 1.81 9.90 8.79
N THR A 147 2.75 10.84 8.68
CA THR A 147 2.47 12.24 8.31
C THR A 147 2.37 12.43 6.79
N ARG A 148 2.66 11.39 6.01
CA ARG A 148 2.58 11.38 4.54
C ARG A 148 1.88 10.13 4.04
N TRP A 149 0.94 10.28 3.13
CA TRP A 149 0.27 9.14 2.48
C TRP A 149 -0.13 9.51 1.06
N MET A 150 -0.26 8.51 0.21
CA MET A 150 -0.83 8.67 -1.13
C MET A 150 -2.24 8.11 -1.14
N CYS A 151 -3.12 8.83 -1.81
CA CYS A 151 -4.41 8.32 -2.24
C CYS A 151 -4.36 8.00 -3.73
N ASP A 152 -5.05 6.94 -4.15
CA ASP A 152 -5.30 6.60 -5.54
C ASP A 152 -6.76 6.17 -5.72
N PHE A 153 -7.20 6.07 -6.97
CA PHE A 153 -8.59 5.70 -7.25
C PHE A 153 -8.87 4.19 -7.20
N ALA A 154 -7.82 3.35 -7.07
CA ALA A 154 -7.74 2.08 -7.80
C ALA A 154 -8.06 2.35 -9.26
N ASP A 155 -7.12 2.20 -10.19
CA ASP A 155 -7.55 2.20 -11.58
C ASP A 155 -8.58 1.07 -11.77
N LYS A 156 -9.86 1.46 -11.81
CA LYS A 156 -10.98 0.63 -12.21
C LYS A 156 -10.53 0.06 -13.54
N TYR A 157 -10.47 -1.26 -13.62
CA TYR A 157 -10.44 -1.96 -14.89
C TYR A 157 -11.27 -1.17 -15.89
N ALA A 158 -10.63 -0.64 -16.93
CA ALA A 158 -11.39 -0.15 -18.08
C ALA A 158 -12.29 -1.31 -18.52
N PRO A 159 -13.59 -1.06 -18.78
CA PRO A 159 -14.56 -2.11 -19.09
C PRO A 159 -14.14 -2.98 -20.27
#